data_AF-A0A7J2KC86-F1
#
_entry.id   AF-A0A7J2KC86-F1
#
_cell.length_a   1.000
_cell.length_b   1.000
_cell.length_c   1.000
_cell.angle_alpha   90.00
_cell.angle_beta   90.00
_cell.angle_gamma   90.00
#
_symmetry.space_group_name_H-M   'P 1'
#
loop_
_entity.id
_entity.type
_entity.pdbx_description
1 polymer ?
#
loop_
_entity_poly.entity_id
_entity_poly.type
_entity_poly.pdbx_seq_one_letter_code
_entity_poly.pdbx_strand_id
1 'polypeptide(L)'
;MRILIKPLEPLLLRAPGSFTPMACGPATHGETLVYPTPSTITGVIASKTYWDKVSTGGSIDSLEDLSSEVAVITEYCREVLGSGARLRPGFIITRAKDAEDVYVVIGHRYIKLDLFMDVIKDALNRYINALYDVIVKGGGRGISYLDMVVTEIEKKVLWKLRSIEKGIISPLRRNRLGISLQRSVKIVRTGYIYSITTLDLYTTFYSMNTGIEPFFAVEV
;
A
#
# COMPACT_ATOMS: atom_id res chain seq x y z
N MET A 1 -11.31 10.09 10.70
CA MET A 1 -10.05 10.53 11.33
C MET A 1 -8.88 10.24 10.39
N ARG A 2 -7.84 11.08 10.29
CA ARG A 2 -6.65 10.83 9.43
C ARG A 2 -5.46 10.43 10.29
N ILE A 3 -4.92 9.23 10.08
CA ILE A 3 -3.70 8.74 10.75
C ILE A 3 -2.52 8.83 9.77
N LEU A 4 -1.40 9.40 10.21
CA LEU A 4 -0.16 9.48 9.44
C LEU A 4 0.90 8.57 10.06
N ILE A 5 1.36 7.58 9.30
CA ILE A 5 2.40 6.64 9.74
C ILE A 5 3.72 7.03 9.07
N LYS A 6 4.68 7.49 9.88
CA LYS A 6 6.02 7.87 9.41
C LYS A 6 6.97 6.66 9.50
N PRO A 7 7.47 6.12 8.38
CA PRO A 7 8.57 5.17 8.41
C PRO A 7 9.85 5.89 8.85
N LEU A 8 10.47 5.44 9.93
CA LEU A 8 11.76 5.95 10.38
C LEU A 8 12.94 5.31 9.64
N GLU A 9 12.74 4.09 9.14
CA GLU A 9 13.74 3.27 8.46
C GLU A 9 13.11 2.52 7.28
N PRO A 10 13.92 1.94 6.36
CA PRO A 10 13.42 1.09 5.29
C PRO A 10 12.53 -0.05 5.82
N LEU A 11 11.35 -0.20 5.24
CA LEU A 11 10.32 -1.12 5.71
C LEU A 11 10.34 -2.44 4.94
N LEU A 12 9.96 -3.51 5.63
CA LEU A 12 9.65 -4.79 5.01
C LEU A 12 8.15 -5.06 5.11
N LEU A 13 7.44 -4.88 4.01
CA LEU A 13 5.99 -5.11 3.90
C LEU A 13 5.77 -6.41 3.13
N ARG A 14 5.88 -7.53 3.83
CA ARG A 14 6.00 -8.84 3.19
C ARG A 14 4.71 -9.25 2.45
N ALA A 15 4.86 -9.72 1.21
CA ALA A 15 3.75 -10.33 0.48
C ALA A 15 3.41 -11.73 1.04
N PRO A 16 2.13 -12.18 1.00
CA PRO A 16 1.74 -13.51 1.47
C PRO A 16 2.57 -14.62 0.81
N GLY A 17 3.01 -15.62 1.59
CA GLY A 17 3.78 -16.76 1.08
C GLY A 17 5.27 -16.51 0.82
N SER A 18 5.76 -15.27 0.91
CA SER A 18 7.20 -15.00 0.83
C SER A 18 7.89 -15.31 2.17
N PHE A 19 9.11 -15.87 2.13
CA PHE A 19 9.96 -16.06 3.31
C PHE A 19 9.49 -17.11 4.35
N THR A 20 9.01 -18.28 3.91
CA THR A 20 9.01 -19.48 4.78
C THR A 20 10.12 -20.42 4.30
N PRO A 21 11.11 -20.77 5.15
CA PRO A 21 12.18 -21.70 4.79
C PRO A 21 11.64 -23.06 4.31
N MET A 22 10.47 -23.46 4.81
CA MET A 22 9.79 -24.69 4.40
C MET A 22 9.17 -24.63 3.00
N ALA A 23 8.83 -23.44 2.48
CA ALA A 23 8.20 -23.30 1.16
C ALA A 23 9.21 -22.93 0.05
N CYS A 24 10.31 -22.25 0.39
CA CYS A 24 11.23 -21.66 -0.60
C CYS A 24 12.61 -22.35 -0.68
N GLY A 25 12.90 -23.34 0.18
CA GLY A 25 14.19 -24.04 0.19
C GLY A 25 15.33 -23.25 0.85
N PRO A 26 16.61 -23.63 0.60
CA PRO A 26 17.78 -23.08 1.32
C PRO A 26 18.13 -21.64 0.93
N ALA A 27 17.70 -21.18 -0.25
CA ALA A 27 17.82 -19.79 -0.68
C ALA A 27 16.44 -19.13 -0.65
N THR A 28 16.20 -18.23 0.31
CA THR A 28 14.92 -17.54 0.45
C THR A 28 15.03 -16.08 0.03
N HIS A 29 14.06 -15.63 -0.77
CA HIS A 29 13.92 -14.23 -1.16
C HIS A 29 12.65 -13.64 -0.53
N GLY A 30 12.81 -12.51 0.17
CA GLY A 30 11.71 -11.72 0.70
C GLY A 30 11.51 -10.46 -0.14
N GLU A 31 10.38 -10.37 -0.84
CA GLU A 31 9.96 -9.13 -1.51
C GLU A 31 9.07 -8.28 -0.61
N THR A 32 9.19 -6.97 -0.76
CA THR A 32 8.34 -5.99 -0.10
C THR A 32 7.28 -5.44 -1.05
N LEU A 33 6.09 -5.26 -0.52
CA LEU A 33 5.03 -4.46 -1.11
C LEU A 33 5.41 -2.98 -1.09
N VAL A 34 4.81 -2.22 -2.00
CA VAL A 34 5.01 -0.76 -2.15
C VAL A 34 4.08 0.05 -1.24
N TYR A 35 3.12 -0.61 -0.60
CA TYR A 35 2.17 -0.03 0.35
C TYR A 35 1.72 -1.12 1.34
N PRO A 36 1.53 -0.82 2.64
CA PRO A 36 1.10 -1.81 3.62
C PRO A 36 -0.33 -2.28 3.32
N THR A 37 -0.60 -3.57 3.51
CA THR A 37 -1.97 -4.04 3.39
C THR A 37 -2.85 -3.45 4.49
N PRO A 38 -4.16 -3.28 4.27
CA PRO A 38 -5.08 -2.87 5.33
C PRO A 38 -4.95 -3.73 6.59
N SER A 39 -4.77 -5.05 6.43
CA SER A 39 -4.56 -5.97 7.54
C SER A 39 -3.28 -5.69 8.34
N THR A 40 -2.21 -5.23 7.69
CA THR A 40 -0.97 -4.83 8.36
C THR A 40 -1.20 -3.57 9.20
N ILE A 41 -1.93 -2.59 8.66
CA ILE A 41 -2.28 -1.36 9.38
C ILE A 41 -3.16 -1.69 10.59
N THR A 42 -4.19 -2.53 10.41
CA THR A 42 -5.04 -3.00 11.52
C THR A 42 -4.21 -3.71 12.58
N GLY A 43 -3.30 -4.59 12.18
CA GLY A 43 -2.42 -5.31 13.11
C GLY A 43 -1.51 -4.39 13.92
N VAL A 44 -0.98 -3.33 13.32
CA VAL A 44 -0.17 -2.31 14.01
C VAL A 44 -1.01 -1.55 15.04
N ILE A 45 -2.20 -1.08 14.64
CA ILE A 45 -3.11 -0.34 15.55
C ILE A 45 -3.52 -1.24 16.72
N ALA A 46 -3.95 -2.47 16.42
CA ALA A 46 -4.33 -3.46 17.41
C ALA A 46 -3.20 -3.77 18.41
N SER A 47 -1.98 -3.99 17.91
CA SER A 47 -0.83 -4.30 18.77
C SER A 47 -0.52 -3.14 19.71
N LYS A 48 -0.62 -1.88 19.23
CA LYS A 48 -0.43 -0.72 20.09
C LYS A 48 -1.49 -0.67 21.19
N THR A 49 -2.77 -0.82 20.84
CA THR A 49 -3.87 -0.80 21.81
C THR A 49 -3.71 -1.91 22.86
N TYR A 50 -3.30 -3.10 22.44
CA TYR A 50 -3.00 -4.21 23.33
C TYR A 50 -1.92 -3.83 24.35
N TRP A 51 -0.78 -3.31 23.88
CA TRP A 51 0.33 -2.91 24.76
C TRP A 51 -0.02 -1.77 25.70
N ASP A 52 -0.82 -0.80 25.24
CA ASP A 52 -1.29 0.29 26.08
C ASP A 52 -2.16 -0.25 27.24
N LYS A 53 -3.04 -1.24 26.98
CA LYS A 53 -3.87 -1.89 28.02
C LYS A 53 -3.07 -2.74 29.00
N VAL A 54 -2.14 -3.57 28.49
CA VAL A 54 -1.25 -4.39 29.33
C VAL A 54 -0.42 -3.50 30.25
N SER A 55 0.07 -2.36 29.74
CA SER A 55 0.86 -1.40 30.52
C SER A 55 0.05 -0.71 31.63
N THR A 56 -1.28 -0.63 31.48
CA THR A 56 -2.20 -0.11 32.52
C THR A 56 -2.65 -1.15 33.55
N GLY A 57 -2.09 -2.38 33.53
CA GLY A 57 -2.30 -3.39 34.57
C GLY A 57 -3.44 -4.37 34.33
N GLY A 58 -3.94 -4.50 33.09
CA GLY A 58 -4.87 -5.58 32.73
C GLY A 58 -4.15 -6.93 32.58
N SER A 59 -4.75 -8.03 33.06
CA SER A 59 -4.28 -9.40 32.76
C SER A 59 -5.04 -9.94 31.53
N ILE A 60 -4.32 -10.64 30.65
CA ILE A 60 -4.88 -11.29 29.45
C ILE A 60 -4.31 -12.70 29.45
N ASP A 61 -5.03 -13.63 30.07
CA ASP A 61 -4.50 -14.95 30.43
C ASP A 61 -5.01 -16.09 29.51
N SER A 62 -5.87 -15.82 28.51
CA SER A 62 -6.38 -16.89 27.62
C SER A 62 -6.49 -16.52 26.13
N LEU A 63 -6.50 -17.57 25.28
CA LEU A 63 -6.70 -17.45 23.82
C LEU A 63 -8.15 -17.05 23.47
N GLU A 64 -9.09 -17.28 24.38
CA GLU A 64 -10.49 -16.83 24.29
C GLU A 64 -10.61 -15.33 24.55
N ASP A 65 -9.77 -14.78 25.43
CA ASP A 65 -9.60 -13.33 25.62
C ASP A 65 -9.04 -12.67 24.35
N LEU A 66 -8.15 -13.34 23.62
CA LEU A 66 -7.64 -12.86 22.32
C LEU A 66 -8.72 -12.89 21.22
N SER A 67 -9.61 -13.88 21.22
CA SER A 67 -10.68 -13.99 20.23
C SER A 67 -11.79 -12.97 20.45
N SER A 68 -12.14 -12.73 21.71
CA SER A 68 -12.98 -11.60 22.11
C SER A 68 -12.24 -10.29 21.92
N GLU A 69 -10.91 -10.23 22.00
CA GLU A 69 -10.14 -9.03 21.67
C GLU A 69 -9.98 -8.78 20.17
N VAL A 70 -10.04 -9.77 19.28
CA VAL A 70 -10.22 -9.53 17.83
C VAL A 70 -11.62 -8.97 17.57
N ALA A 71 -12.61 -9.41 18.35
CA ALA A 71 -13.90 -8.73 18.41
C ALA A 71 -13.77 -7.32 19.02
N VAL A 72 -12.92 -7.08 20.03
CA VAL A 72 -12.59 -5.74 20.57
C VAL A 72 -11.75 -4.93 19.58
N ILE A 73 -10.97 -5.51 18.66
CA ILE A 73 -10.28 -4.74 17.61
C ILE A 73 -11.32 -4.34 16.58
N THR A 74 -12.26 -5.23 16.26
CA THR A 74 -13.40 -4.92 15.39
C THR A 74 -14.36 -3.94 16.04
N GLU A 75 -14.53 -4.00 17.36
CA GLU A 75 -15.44 -3.20 18.19
C GLU A 75 -14.79 -1.92 18.68
N TYR A 76 -13.47 -1.84 18.86
CA TYR A 76 -12.67 -0.63 19.00
C TYR A 76 -12.56 0.07 17.66
N CYS A 77 -12.40 -0.68 16.56
CA CYS A 77 -12.63 -0.12 15.24
C CYS A 77 -14.08 0.37 15.09
N ARG A 78 -15.07 -0.27 15.73
CA ARG A 78 -16.48 0.17 15.70
C ARG A 78 -16.78 1.33 16.67
N GLU A 79 -16.12 1.42 17.82
CA GLU A 79 -16.33 2.39 18.90
C GLU A 79 -15.48 3.65 18.67
N VAL A 80 -14.23 3.49 18.26
CA VAL A 80 -13.32 4.60 17.93
C VAL A 80 -13.53 5.08 16.49
N LEU A 81 -13.95 4.21 15.57
CA LEU A 81 -14.06 4.53 14.14
C LEU A 81 -15.50 4.45 13.58
N GLY A 82 -16.48 4.00 14.38
CA GLY A 82 -17.90 3.88 13.97
C GLY A 82 -18.22 2.57 13.24
N SER A 83 -19.50 2.18 13.26
CA SER A 83 -20.07 1.03 12.53
C SER A 83 -20.13 1.27 11.00
N GLY A 84 -18.97 1.49 10.40
CA GLY A 84 -18.84 1.79 8.97
C GLY A 84 -17.44 2.14 8.50
N ALA A 85 -16.46 2.31 9.41
CA ALA A 85 -15.08 2.59 9.04
C ALA A 85 -14.50 1.43 8.22
N ARG A 86 -14.23 1.73 6.95
CA ARG A 86 -13.40 0.88 6.09
C ARG A 86 -12.06 1.56 5.99
N LEU A 87 -11.00 0.86 6.37
CA LEU A 87 -9.64 1.28 6.02
C LEU A 87 -9.56 1.36 4.49
N ARG A 88 -9.60 2.57 3.96
CA ARG A 88 -9.39 2.78 2.52
C ARG A 88 -7.91 2.60 2.24
N PRO A 89 -7.53 1.99 1.09
CA PRO A 89 -6.14 2.06 0.65
C PRO A 89 -5.73 3.53 0.63
N GLY A 90 -4.63 3.80 1.32
CA GLY A 90 -4.23 5.16 1.62
C GLY A 90 -3.32 5.75 0.57
N PHE A 91 -3.15 7.07 0.65
CA PHE A 91 -2.21 7.81 -0.16
C PHE A 91 -0.85 7.82 0.51
N ILE A 92 0.21 8.06 -0.27
CA ILE A 92 1.46 8.51 0.30
C ILE A 92 1.42 10.02 0.34
N ILE A 93 1.64 10.59 1.51
CA ILE A 93 1.71 12.04 1.70
C ILE A 93 3.16 12.40 1.92
N THR A 94 3.65 13.40 1.19
CA THR A 94 4.96 13.97 1.44
C THR A 94 4.80 15.40 1.91
N ARG A 95 5.40 15.73 3.05
CA ARG A 95 5.40 17.08 3.60
C ARG A 95 6.77 17.73 3.41
N ALA A 96 6.79 18.87 2.75
CA ALA A 96 7.89 19.84 2.76
C ALA A 96 7.48 21.06 3.60
N LYS A 97 8.42 21.92 3.98
CA LYS A 97 8.20 23.07 4.91
C LYS A 97 6.90 23.84 4.66
N ASP A 98 6.55 24.08 3.40
CA ASP A 98 5.38 24.88 3.00
C ASP A 98 4.44 24.18 2.00
N ALA A 99 4.62 22.86 1.76
CA ALA A 99 3.85 22.14 0.75
C ALA A 99 3.56 20.69 1.16
N GLU A 100 2.35 20.22 0.88
CA GLU A 100 1.94 18.83 1.04
C GLU A 100 1.56 18.28 -0.34
N ASP A 101 2.29 17.26 -0.79
CA ASP A 101 1.99 16.54 -2.02
C ASP A 101 1.40 15.16 -1.69
N VAL A 102 0.40 14.76 -2.47
CA VAL A 102 -0.32 13.49 -2.29
C VAL A 102 -0.06 12.59 -3.49
N TYR A 103 0.25 11.33 -3.22
CA TYR A 103 0.58 10.33 -4.22
C TYR A 103 -0.32 9.10 -4.10
N VAL A 104 -0.77 8.61 -5.25
CA VAL A 104 -1.54 7.38 -5.42
C VAL A 104 -0.61 6.25 -5.80
N VAL A 105 -0.82 5.07 -5.23
CA VAL A 105 -0.10 3.85 -5.59
C VAL A 105 -0.80 3.17 -6.77
N ILE A 106 -0.09 3.01 -7.88
CA ILE A 106 -0.58 2.28 -9.06
C ILE A 106 0.42 1.20 -9.43
N GLY A 107 0.00 -0.06 -9.31
CA GLY A 107 0.90 -1.21 -9.48
C GLY A 107 2.07 -1.14 -8.51
N HIS A 108 3.28 -0.94 -9.04
CA HIS A 108 4.51 -0.82 -8.26
C HIS A 108 5.11 0.59 -8.26
N ARG A 109 4.33 1.62 -8.57
CA ARG A 109 4.81 3.01 -8.70
C ARG A 109 3.90 4.00 -7.97
N TYR A 110 4.40 5.21 -7.78
CA TYR A 110 3.66 6.32 -7.18
C TYR A 110 3.40 7.40 -8.22
N ILE A 111 2.20 7.96 -8.23
CA ILE A 111 1.80 9.03 -9.14
C ILE A 111 1.17 10.16 -8.33
N LYS A 112 1.57 11.42 -8.59
CA LYS A 112 0.95 12.58 -7.94
C LYS A 112 -0.56 12.60 -8.21
N LEU A 113 -1.35 12.86 -7.17
CA LEU A 113 -2.81 12.79 -7.21
C LEU A 113 -3.40 13.71 -8.29
N ASP A 114 -2.91 14.95 -8.40
CA ASP A 114 -3.41 15.91 -9.40
C ASP A 114 -3.26 15.37 -10.82
N LEU A 115 -2.08 14.83 -11.14
CA LEU A 115 -1.79 14.22 -12.44
C LEU A 115 -2.67 13.01 -12.70
N PHE A 116 -2.88 12.18 -11.68
CA PHE A 116 -3.77 11.02 -11.78
C PHE A 116 -5.23 11.44 -12.04
N MET A 117 -5.71 12.47 -11.35
CA MET A 117 -7.06 13.00 -11.51
C MET A 117 -7.28 13.60 -12.90
N ASP A 118 -6.29 14.27 -13.47
CA ASP A 118 -6.37 14.80 -14.84
C ASP A 118 -6.49 13.69 -15.89
N VAL A 119 -5.79 12.57 -15.69
CA VAL A 119 -5.92 11.38 -16.56
C VAL A 119 -7.31 10.76 -16.42
N ILE A 120 -7.82 10.61 -15.20
CA ILE A 120 -9.17 10.05 -14.96
C ILE A 120 -10.26 10.94 -15.57
N LYS A 121 -10.19 12.26 -15.36
CA LYS A 121 -11.20 13.20 -15.89
C LYS A 121 -11.28 13.12 -17.41
N ASP A 122 -10.13 13.09 -18.09
CA ASP A 122 -10.08 12.92 -19.55
C ASP A 122 -10.68 11.57 -19.99
N ALA A 123 -10.38 10.48 -19.28
CA ALA A 123 -10.93 9.16 -19.57
C ALA A 123 -12.46 9.11 -19.37
N LEU A 124 -12.97 9.66 -18.26
CA LEU A 124 -14.40 9.72 -17.95
C LEU A 124 -15.16 10.57 -18.97
N ASN A 125 -14.63 11.74 -19.34
CA ASN A 125 -15.25 12.58 -20.35
C ASN A 125 -15.39 11.86 -21.69
N ARG A 126 -14.38 11.09 -22.10
CA ARG A 126 -14.44 10.27 -23.33
C ARG A 126 -15.48 9.16 -23.22
N TYR A 127 -15.55 8.49 -22.09
CA TYR A 127 -16.53 7.44 -21.85
C TYR A 127 -17.97 8.00 -21.88
N ILE A 128 -18.22 9.13 -21.21
CA ILE A 128 -19.51 9.83 -21.22
C ILE A 128 -19.89 10.25 -22.64
N ASN A 129 -18.95 10.83 -23.40
CA ASN A 129 -19.20 11.23 -24.79
C ASN A 129 -19.55 10.02 -25.67
N ALA A 130 -18.88 8.88 -25.47
CA ALA A 130 -19.18 7.66 -26.21
C ALA A 130 -20.55 7.07 -25.83
N LEU A 131 -20.91 7.09 -24.55
CA LEU A 131 -22.25 6.71 -24.10
C LEU A 131 -23.32 7.62 -24.70
N TYR A 132 -23.08 8.92 -24.73
CA TYR A 132 -23.99 9.88 -25.36
C TYR A 132 -24.17 9.59 -26.85
N ASP A 133 -23.09 9.28 -27.56
CA ASP A 133 -23.15 8.89 -28.98
C ASP A 133 -23.97 7.61 -29.20
N VAL A 134 -23.87 6.61 -28.31
CA VAL A 134 -24.66 5.36 -28.40
C VAL A 134 -26.14 5.62 -28.10
N ILE A 135 -26.45 6.42 -27.08
CA ILE A 135 -27.82 6.65 -26.61
C ILE A 135 -28.57 7.63 -27.52
N VAL A 136 -27.93 8.75 -27.88
CA VAL A 136 -28.62 9.89 -28.53
C VAL A 136 -28.50 9.87 -30.05
N LYS A 137 -27.33 9.48 -30.61
CA LYS A 137 -27.15 9.49 -32.06
C LYS A 137 -27.71 8.25 -32.77
N GLY A 138 -28.45 7.38 -32.06
CA GLY A 138 -29.17 6.25 -32.65
C GLY A 138 -28.30 5.29 -33.47
N GLY A 139 -27.00 5.28 -33.22
CA GLY A 139 -26.09 4.43 -33.98
C GLY A 139 -26.30 3.00 -33.55
N GLY A 140 -26.75 2.11 -34.45
CA GLY A 140 -26.88 0.66 -34.25
C GLY A 140 -25.58 -0.09 -33.90
N ARG A 141 -24.59 0.61 -33.34
CA ARG A 141 -23.38 0.10 -32.74
C ARG A 141 -23.72 -0.29 -31.31
N GLY A 142 -24.17 -1.53 -31.12
CA GLY A 142 -24.54 -2.08 -29.81
C GLY A 142 -23.36 -2.18 -28.83
N ILE A 143 -23.53 -3.01 -27.80
CA ILE A 143 -22.57 -3.22 -26.69
C ILE A 143 -21.11 -3.39 -27.16
N SER A 144 -20.89 -4.06 -28.29
CA SER A 144 -19.56 -4.26 -28.89
C SER A 144 -18.79 -2.97 -29.18
N TYR A 145 -19.47 -1.86 -29.49
CA TYR A 145 -18.82 -0.57 -29.70
C TYR A 145 -18.40 0.08 -28.37
N LEU A 146 -19.20 -0.08 -27.32
CA LEU A 146 -18.81 0.36 -25.97
C LEU A 146 -17.57 -0.39 -25.50
N ASP A 147 -17.51 -1.72 -25.69
CA ASP A 147 -16.34 -2.52 -25.33
C ASP A 147 -15.08 -2.08 -26.09
N MET A 148 -15.21 -1.79 -27.40
CA MET A 148 -14.12 -1.25 -28.21
C MET A 148 -13.64 0.11 -27.70
N VAL A 149 -14.57 1.00 -27.35
CA VAL A 149 -14.26 2.33 -26.80
C VAL A 149 -13.60 2.21 -25.43
N VAL A 150 -14.11 1.36 -24.54
CA VAL A 150 -13.50 1.10 -23.23
C VAL A 150 -12.07 0.61 -23.42
N THR A 151 -11.85 -0.34 -24.32
CA THR A 151 -10.50 -0.85 -24.64
C THR A 151 -9.58 0.25 -25.18
N GLU A 152 -10.08 1.16 -26.03
CA GLU A 152 -9.30 2.31 -26.50
C GLU A 152 -8.98 3.30 -25.38
N ILE A 153 -9.94 3.59 -24.50
CA ILE A 153 -9.77 4.47 -23.36
C ILE A 153 -8.70 3.88 -22.43
N GLU A 154 -8.78 2.59 -22.12
CA GLU A 154 -7.76 1.89 -21.32
C GLU A 154 -6.37 2.00 -21.93
N LYS A 155 -6.22 1.72 -23.23
CA LYS A 155 -4.94 1.86 -23.95
C LYS A 155 -4.40 3.28 -23.88
N LYS A 156 -5.27 4.29 -24.07
CA LYS A 156 -4.89 5.71 -24.00
C LYS A 156 -4.55 6.16 -22.59
N VAL A 157 -5.28 5.70 -21.57
CA VAL A 157 -4.96 5.95 -20.15
C VAL A 157 -3.60 5.35 -19.82
N LEU A 158 -3.36 4.09 -20.18
CA LEU A 158 -2.07 3.44 -19.99
C LEU A 158 -0.94 4.17 -20.73
N TRP A 159 -1.18 4.62 -21.95
CA TRP A 159 -0.21 5.40 -22.71
C TRP A 159 0.06 6.77 -22.08
N LYS A 160 -0.98 7.47 -21.64
CA LYS A 160 -0.87 8.78 -20.98
C LYS A 160 -0.15 8.68 -19.64
N LEU A 161 -0.45 7.64 -18.86
CA LEU A 161 0.30 7.31 -17.65
C LEU A 161 1.77 7.05 -17.98
N ARG A 162 2.07 6.30 -19.05
CA ARG A 162 3.47 6.07 -19.47
C ARG A 162 4.19 7.34 -19.93
N SER A 163 3.50 8.26 -20.60
CA SER A 163 4.11 9.51 -21.10
C SER A 163 4.28 10.59 -20.03
N ILE A 164 3.64 10.43 -18.86
CA ILE A 164 3.87 11.28 -17.67
C ILE A 164 5.14 10.83 -16.91
N GLU A 165 6.26 10.62 -17.61
CA GLU A 165 7.53 10.19 -17.01
C GLU A 165 8.00 11.11 -15.87
N LYS A 166 7.61 12.39 -15.88
CA LYS A 166 7.98 13.38 -14.86
C LYS A 166 7.17 13.28 -13.56
N GLY A 167 5.99 12.66 -13.59
CA GLY A 167 5.08 12.59 -12.43
C GLY A 167 5.02 11.24 -11.74
N ILE A 168 5.76 10.25 -12.28
CA ILE A 168 5.76 8.88 -11.79
C ILE A 168 7.07 8.60 -11.05
N ILE A 169 6.94 8.18 -9.80
CA ILE A 169 8.06 7.88 -8.92
C ILE A 169 8.14 6.36 -8.78
N SER A 170 9.34 5.83 -9.04
CA SER A 170 9.62 4.42 -8.78
C SER A 170 10.12 4.27 -7.33
N PRO A 171 9.55 3.36 -6.54
CA PRO A 171 9.98 3.13 -5.17
C PRO A 171 11.43 2.65 -5.14
N LEU A 172 12.25 3.28 -4.32
CA LEU A 172 13.60 2.81 -4.07
C LEU A 172 13.55 1.56 -3.19
N ARG A 173 14.19 0.51 -3.70
CA ARG A 173 14.32 -0.78 -3.02
C ARG A 173 15.76 -0.99 -2.60
N ARG A 174 15.98 -1.33 -1.33
CA ARG A 174 17.30 -1.69 -0.81
C ARG A 174 17.37 -3.19 -0.58
N ASN A 175 18.32 -3.83 -1.24
CA ASN A 175 18.58 -5.25 -1.06
C ASN A 175 19.57 -5.44 0.09
N ARG A 176 19.28 -6.42 0.94
CA ARG A 176 20.17 -6.90 1.99
C ARG A 176 20.34 -8.40 1.83
N LEU A 177 21.58 -8.86 1.93
CA LEU A 177 21.92 -10.27 2.02
C LEU A 177 22.20 -10.60 3.48
N GLY A 178 21.72 -11.76 3.92
CA GLY A 178 21.96 -12.25 5.27
C GLY A 178 22.14 -13.76 5.28
N ILE A 179 22.67 -14.25 6.39
CA ILE A 179 22.85 -15.67 6.65
C ILE A 179 21.98 -16.02 7.85
N SER A 180 21.12 -17.03 7.70
CA SER A 180 20.21 -17.43 8.77
C SER A 180 20.97 -18.15 9.89
N LEU A 181 20.67 -17.77 11.15
CA LEU A 181 21.20 -18.43 12.34
C LEU A 181 20.17 -19.40 12.92
N GLN A 182 20.60 -20.63 13.22
CA GLN A 182 19.75 -21.58 13.92
C GLN A 182 19.72 -21.23 15.42
N ARG A 183 18.64 -20.56 15.86
CA ARG A 183 18.49 -20.05 17.24
C ARG A 183 18.65 -21.11 18.33
N SER A 184 18.29 -22.36 18.06
CA SER A 184 18.37 -23.46 19.05
C SER A 184 19.78 -23.97 19.31
N VAL A 185 20.72 -23.76 18.38
CA VAL A 185 22.07 -24.37 18.47
C VAL A 185 23.19 -23.32 18.45
N LYS A 186 22.89 -22.04 18.18
CA LYS A 186 23.89 -20.96 17.98
C LYS A 186 25.00 -21.31 16.97
N ILE A 187 24.74 -22.28 16.09
CA ILE A 187 25.63 -22.64 14.98
C ILE A 187 25.10 -21.94 13.72
N VAL A 188 26.00 -21.29 12.98
CA VAL A 188 25.71 -20.77 11.65
C VAL A 188 25.39 -21.96 10.75
N ARG A 189 24.16 -22.07 10.24
CA ARG A 189 23.86 -23.06 9.20
C ARG A 189 24.50 -22.57 7.90
N THR A 190 25.71 -23.04 7.62
CA THR A 190 26.34 -22.92 6.31
C THR A 190 25.36 -23.41 5.23
N GLY A 191 24.98 -22.53 4.30
CA GLY A 191 24.09 -22.84 3.19
C GLY A 191 22.70 -22.18 3.20
N TYR A 192 22.32 -21.45 4.25
CA TYR A 192 21.04 -20.71 4.27
C TYR A 192 21.26 -19.20 4.10
N ILE A 193 21.50 -18.81 2.85
CA ILE A 193 21.58 -17.42 2.43
C ILE A 193 20.16 -16.92 2.18
N TYR A 194 19.82 -15.77 2.75
CA TYR A 194 18.59 -15.09 2.42
C TYR A 194 18.88 -13.71 1.84
N SER A 195 17.99 -13.27 0.97
CA SER A 195 17.97 -11.90 0.47
C SER A 195 16.63 -11.25 0.83
N ILE A 196 16.69 -10.02 1.31
CA ILE A 196 15.50 -9.22 1.63
C ILE A 196 15.57 -7.92 0.86
N THR A 197 14.48 -7.60 0.21
CA THR A 197 14.26 -6.33 -0.45
C THR A 197 13.39 -5.46 0.46
N THR A 198 13.92 -4.32 0.90
CA THR A 198 13.22 -3.34 1.76
C THR A 198 12.81 -2.10 0.98
N LEU A 199 11.71 -1.47 1.39
CA LEU A 199 11.17 -0.27 0.78
C LEU A 199 11.71 0.96 1.51
N ASP A 200 12.45 1.81 0.81
CA ASP A 200 13.02 3.03 1.36
C ASP A 200 12.26 4.26 0.87
N LEU A 201 11.18 4.60 1.59
CA LEU A 201 10.35 5.75 1.25
C LEU A 201 11.10 7.07 1.44
N TYR A 202 11.95 7.19 2.46
CA TYR A 202 12.69 8.42 2.69
C TYR A 202 13.53 8.77 1.46
N THR A 203 14.40 7.87 1.02
CA THR A 203 15.26 8.14 -0.15
C THR A 203 14.46 8.22 -1.46
N THR A 204 13.34 7.48 -1.56
CA THR A 204 12.43 7.56 -2.72
C THR A 204 11.99 9.01 -2.98
N PHE A 205 11.58 9.73 -1.93
CA PHE A 205 11.06 11.10 -2.05
C PHE A 205 12.12 12.18 -1.74
N TYR A 206 13.22 11.84 -1.06
CA TYR A 206 14.32 12.76 -0.75
C TYR A 206 15.06 13.23 -2.00
N SER A 207 15.14 12.37 -3.04
CA SER A 207 15.74 12.72 -4.33
C SER A 207 15.06 13.92 -5.04
N MET A 208 13.86 14.31 -4.60
CA MET A 208 13.08 15.39 -5.21
C MET A 208 13.20 16.74 -4.52
N ASN A 209 13.54 16.80 -3.21
CA ASN A 209 13.88 18.02 -2.47
C ASN A 209 14.42 17.67 -1.07
N THR A 210 15.43 18.41 -0.61
CA THR A 210 15.97 18.27 0.74
C THR A 210 14.91 18.62 1.79
N GLY A 211 14.63 17.70 2.72
CA GLY A 211 13.72 17.93 3.85
C GLY A 211 12.28 17.48 3.63
N ILE A 212 12.01 16.62 2.64
CA ILE A 212 10.71 15.97 2.47
C ILE A 212 10.55 14.81 3.48
N GLU A 213 9.41 14.78 4.17
CA GLU A 213 9.01 13.67 5.04
C GLU A 213 7.85 12.88 4.41
N PRO A 214 8.04 11.59 4.05
CA PRO A 214 6.97 10.74 3.54
C PRO A 214 6.19 10.05 4.67
N PHE A 215 4.89 9.91 4.46
CA PHE A 215 3.95 9.26 5.37
C PHE A 215 3.01 8.34 4.60
N PHE A 216 2.63 7.21 5.19
CA PHE A 216 1.41 6.53 4.78
C PHE A 216 0.23 7.25 5.43
N ALA A 217 -0.71 7.70 4.62
CA ALA A 217 -1.92 8.34 5.09
C ALA A 217 -3.07 7.35 5.07
N VAL A 218 -3.63 7.08 6.24
CA VAL A 218 -4.75 6.17 6.41
C VAL A 218 -5.97 7.00 6.75
N GLU A 219 -6.97 6.98 5.87
CA GLU A 219 -8.29 7.50 6.16
C GLU A 219 -9.11 6.42 6.86
N VAL A 220 -9.67 6.81 8.00
CA VAL A 220 -10.44 5.94 8.89
C VAL A 220 -11.81 6.53 9.15
#